data_AF-A0A7X5Q6C3-F1
#
_entry.id   AF-A0A7X5Q6C3-F1
#
_cell.length_a   1.000
_cell.length_b   1.000
_cell.length_c   1.000
_cell.angle_alpha   90.00
_cell.angle_beta   90.00
_cell.angle_gamma   90.00
#
_symmetry.space_group_name_H-M   'P 1'
#
loop_
_entity.id
_entity.type
_entity.pdbx_description
1 polymer ?
#
loop_
_entity_poly.entity_id
_entity_poly.type
_entity_poly.pdbx_seq_one_letter_code
_entity_poly.pdbx_strand_id
1 'polypeptide(L)'
;ERYGAEQVKIWRRSYDTSPPNGESLEMTAQRSIPYFEEKIVPLLQQGKNVFVSAHGNSMRSIIMDLDDLNKEEVVALEIPTGVPIIYDYQDGKFTKEAIDLS
;
A
#
# COMPACT_ATOMS: atom_id res chain seq x y z
N GLU A 1 -13.11 26.17 -11.70
CA GLU A 1 -12.88 24.97 -10.84
C GLU A 1 -12.91 25.38 -9.37
N ARG A 2 -13.38 24.52 -8.46
CA ARG A 2 -13.56 24.83 -7.03
C ARG A 2 -12.23 24.94 -6.24
N TYR A 3 -11.19 24.22 -6.67
CA TYR A 3 -9.92 24.11 -5.92
C TYR A 3 -8.64 24.25 -6.76
N GLY A 4 -8.74 24.12 -8.09
CA GLY A 4 -7.59 24.22 -9.02
C GLY A 4 -6.74 22.94 -9.11
N ALA A 5 -6.12 22.72 -10.29
CA ALA A 5 -5.37 21.51 -10.59
C ALA A 5 -4.17 21.26 -9.67
N GLU A 6 -3.42 22.31 -9.30
CA GLU A 6 -2.26 22.19 -8.41
C GLU A 6 -2.64 21.69 -7.01
N GLN A 7 -3.74 22.20 -6.45
CA GLN A 7 -4.23 21.75 -5.15
C GLN A 7 -4.70 20.29 -5.19
N VAL A 8 -5.40 19.90 -6.27
CA VAL A 8 -5.82 18.51 -6.48
C VAL A 8 -4.62 17.58 -6.61
N LYS A 9 -3.56 18.04 -7.28
CA LYS A 9 -2.32 17.27 -7.41
C LYS A 9 -1.67 17.03 -6.05
N ILE A 10 -1.62 18.04 -5.19
CA ILE A 10 -1.13 17.90 -3.81
C ILE A 10 -1.95 16.84 -3.07
N TRP A 11 -3.28 16.91 -3.09
CA TRP A 11 -4.12 15.91 -2.40
C TRP A 11 -3.95 14.49 -2.94
N ARG A 12 -3.65 14.33 -4.24
CA ARG A 12 -3.47 13.01 -4.86
C ARG A 12 -2.07 12.42 -4.65
N ARG A 13 -1.08 13.25 -4.37
CA ARG A 13 0.34 12.86 -4.34
C ARG A 13 1.05 13.26 -3.04
N SER A 14 0.33 13.75 -2.04
CA SER A 14 0.90 13.97 -0.70
C SER A 14 0.71 12.73 0.17
N TYR A 15 1.70 12.47 1.02
CA TYR A 15 1.61 11.43 2.03
C TYR A 15 0.64 11.80 3.16
N ASP A 16 0.72 13.04 3.65
CA ASP A 16 0.04 13.50 4.87
C ASP A 16 -1.07 14.52 4.62
N THR A 17 -1.18 15.07 3.41
CA THR A 17 -2.16 16.13 3.10
C THR A 17 -3.43 15.54 2.50
N SER A 18 -4.54 15.61 3.24
CA SER A 18 -5.85 15.14 2.78
C SER A 18 -6.66 16.23 2.06
N PRO A 19 -7.59 15.84 1.16
CA PRO A 19 -8.61 16.75 0.67
C PRO A 19 -9.68 17.02 1.74
N PRO A 20 -10.50 18.08 1.60
CA PRO A 20 -11.61 18.35 2.52
C PRO A 20 -12.54 17.13 2.64
N ASN A 21 -12.76 16.68 3.88
CA ASN A 21 -13.57 15.49 4.22
C ASN A 21 -13.06 14.16 3.63
N GLY A 22 -11.79 14.09 3.22
CA GLY A 22 -11.15 12.83 2.79
C GLY A 22 -10.00 12.42 3.69
N GLU A 23 -9.31 11.37 3.28
CA GLU A 23 -8.15 10.82 4.00
C GLU A 23 -6.85 11.06 3.21
N SER A 24 -5.74 11.19 3.93
CA SER A 24 -4.39 11.11 3.35
C SER A 24 -3.93 9.65 3.27
N LEU A 25 -2.77 9.41 2.65
CA LEU A 25 -2.15 8.08 2.66
C LEU A 25 -1.73 7.68 4.09
N GLU A 26 -1.24 8.62 4.89
CA GLU A 26 -0.89 8.41 6.29
C GLU A 26 -2.08 7.91 7.12
N MET A 27 -3.24 8.56 7.01
CA MET A 27 -4.47 8.12 7.69
C MET A 27 -4.89 6.71 7.25
N THR A 28 -4.73 6.42 5.95
CA THR A 28 -5.00 5.08 5.42
C THR A 28 -4.04 4.04 5.98
N ALA A 29 -2.76 4.39 6.13
CA ALA A 29 -1.71 3.52 6.66
C ALA A 29 -1.96 3.18 8.13
N GLN A 30 -2.35 4.16 8.95
CA GLN A 30 -2.69 4.00 10.37
C GLN A 30 -3.76 2.93 10.65
N ARG A 31 -4.62 2.62 9.66
CA ARG A 31 -5.65 1.57 9.79
C ARG A 31 -5.38 0.32 8.94
N SER A 32 -4.70 0.46 7.81
CA SER A 32 -4.49 -0.66 6.88
C SER A 32 -3.34 -1.55 7.32
N ILE A 33 -2.25 -0.97 7.84
CA ILE A 33 -1.08 -1.74 8.32
C ILE A 33 -1.46 -2.58 9.54
N PRO A 34 -2.10 -2.04 10.61
CA PRO A 34 -2.46 -2.86 11.77
C PRO A 34 -3.43 -3.99 11.40
N TYR A 35 -4.37 -3.76 10.49
CA TYR A 35 -5.26 -4.82 10.03
C TYR A 35 -4.49 -5.94 9.32
N PHE A 36 -3.52 -5.58 8.47
CA PHE A 36 -2.67 -6.55 7.79
C PHE A 36 -1.85 -7.37 8.79
N GLU A 37 -1.20 -6.71 9.75
CA GLU A 37 -0.41 -7.36 10.81
C GLU A 37 -1.27 -8.26 11.71
N GLU A 38 -2.45 -7.80 12.12
CA GLU A 38 -3.30 -8.54 13.08
C GLU A 38 -4.08 -9.70 12.44
N LYS A 39 -4.41 -9.60 11.14
CA LYS A 39 -5.33 -10.54 10.47
C LYS A 39 -4.68 -11.36 9.38
N ILE A 40 -3.71 -10.79 8.65
CA ILE A 40 -3.10 -11.45 7.49
C ILE A 40 -1.80 -12.17 7.89
N VAL A 41 -0.90 -11.50 8.61
CA VAL A 41 0.38 -12.10 9.05
C VAL A 41 0.18 -13.41 9.83
N PRO A 42 -0.79 -13.55 10.76
CA PRO A 42 -1.00 -14.82 11.47
C PRO A 42 -1.44 -15.97 10.57
N LEU A 43 -2.10 -15.68 9.44
CA LEU A 43 -2.46 -16.70 8.45
C LEU A 43 -1.22 -17.17 7.67
N LEU A 44 -0.33 -16.24 7.31
CA LEU A 44 0.94 -16.54 6.66
C LEU A 44 1.83 -17.39 7.58
N GLN A 45 1.89 -17.05 8.88
CA GLN A 45 2.60 -17.83 9.90
C GLN A 45 2.05 -19.25 10.07
N GLN A 46 0.78 -19.50 9.71
CA GLN A 46 0.18 -20.84 9.68
C GLN A 46 0.48 -21.60 8.36
N GLY A 47 1.31 -21.04 7.48
CA GLY A 47 1.63 -21.62 6.17
C GLY A 47 0.49 -21.51 5.15
N LYS A 48 -0.46 -20.58 5.33
CA LYS A 48 -1.54 -20.36 4.36
C LYS A 48 -1.10 -19.35 3.30
N ASN A 49 -1.52 -19.59 2.06
CA ASN A 49 -1.46 -18.59 1.00
C ASN A 49 -2.65 -17.64 1.13
N VAL A 50 -2.39 -16.33 1.10
CA VAL A 50 -3.43 -15.30 1.24
C VAL A 50 -3.44 -14.40 0.00
N PHE A 51 -4.63 -14.18 -0.56
CA PHE A 51 -4.85 -13.22 -1.63
C PHE A 51 -5.52 -11.97 -1.08
N VAL A 52 -4.91 -10.80 -1.29
CA VAL A 52 -5.43 -9.50 -0.83
C VAL A 52 -5.85 -8.69 -2.05
N SER A 53 -7.15 -8.34 -2.11
CA SER A 53 -7.69 -7.42 -3.12
C SER A 53 -8.20 -6.17 -2.44
N ALA A 54 -7.61 -5.02 -2.78
CA ALA A 54 -7.93 -3.73 -2.19
C ALA A 54 -7.76 -2.59 -3.22
N HIS A 55 -7.80 -1.36 -2.74
CA HIS A 55 -7.60 -0.15 -3.55
C HIS A 55 -6.19 0.43 -3.38
N GLY A 56 -5.85 1.39 -4.24
CA GLY A 56 -4.50 1.96 -4.36
C GLY A 56 -3.89 2.42 -3.02
N ASN A 57 -4.58 3.23 -2.22
CA ASN A 57 -3.98 3.75 -0.98
C ASN A 57 -3.75 2.66 0.07
N SER A 58 -4.71 1.76 0.28
CA SER A 58 -4.52 0.63 1.20
C SER A 58 -3.39 -0.30 0.74
N MET A 59 -3.31 -0.58 -0.57
CA MET A 59 -2.23 -1.42 -1.12
C MET A 59 -0.87 -0.72 -1.03
N ARG A 60 -0.80 0.59 -1.30
CA ARG A 60 0.42 1.39 -1.12
C ARG A 60 0.87 1.40 0.34
N SER A 61 -0.05 1.59 1.28
CA SER A 61 0.27 1.55 2.71
C SER A 61 0.85 0.21 3.15
N ILE A 62 0.29 -0.89 2.65
CA ILE A 62 0.82 -2.23 2.96
C ILE A 62 2.19 -2.40 2.30
N ILE A 63 2.33 -2.12 1.00
CA ILE A 63 3.62 -2.26 0.30
C ILE A 63 4.70 -1.38 0.91
N MET A 64 4.35 -0.17 1.36
CA MET A 64 5.27 0.73 2.07
C MET A 64 5.88 0.04 3.29
N ASP A 65 5.07 -0.64 4.09
CA ASP A 65 5.51 -1.38 5.27
C ASP A 65 6.34 -2.62 4.89
N LEU A 66 5.91 -3.38 3.88
CA LEU A 66 6.60 -4.60 3.45
C LEU A 66 7.97 -4.34 2.80
N ASP A 67 8.10 -3.23 2.06
CA ASP A 67 9.30 -2.87 1.31
C ASP A 67 10.17 -1.82 2.04
N ASP A 68 9.77 -1.39 3.25
CA ASP A 68 10.42 -0.33 4.04
C ASP A 68 10.59 0.99 3.25
N LEU A 69 9.54 1.41 2.55
CA LEU A 69 9.55 2.61 1.72
C LEU A 69 9.38 3.88 2.56
N ASN A 70 10.13 4.92 2.22
CA ASN A 70 9.90 6.25 2.76
C ASN A 70 8.68 6.94 2.11
N LYS A 71 8.33 8.13 2.63
CA LYS A 71 7.15 8.92 2.20
C LYS A 71 7.22 9.29 0.71
N GLU A 72 8.40 9.62 0.22
CA GLU A 72 8.63 10.01 -1.16
C GLU A 72 8.51 8.81 -2.11
N GLU A 73 9.06 7.66 -1.71
CA GLU A 73 9.01 6.41 -2.46
C GLU A 73 7.59 5.86 -2.58
N VAL A 74 6.81 5.81 -1.49
CA VAL A 74 5.43 5.30 -1.53
C VAL A 74 4.52 6.20 -2.37
N VAL A 75 4.75 7.51 -2.39
CA VAL A 75 3.99 8.46 -3.22
C VAL A 75 4.27 8.25 -4.70
N ALA A 76 5.51 7.90 -5.03
CA ALA A 76 5.95 7.58 -6.39
C ALA A 76 5.56 6.16 -6.83
N LEU A 77 5.18 5.28 -5.90
CA LEU A 77 4.78 3.91 -6.19
C LEU A 77 3.55 3.85 -7.11
N GLU A 78 3.76 3.28 -8.29
CA GLU A 78 2.70 2.95 -9.24
C GLU A 78 2.37 1.46 -9.14
N ILE A 79 1.10 1.16 -8.88
CA ILE A 79 0.61 -0.21 -8.77
C ILE A 79 -0.22 -0.49 -10.02
N PRO A 80 0.25 -1.37 -10.94
CA PRO A 80 -0.49 -1.69 -12.15
C PRO A 80 -1.83 -2.35 -11.80
N THR A 81 -2.90 -1.91 -12.47
CA THR A 81 -4.22 -2.50 -12.31
C THR A 81 -4.29 -3.85 -13.00
N GLY A 82 -4.80 -4.87 -12.30
CA GLY A 82 -5.00 -6.20 -12.87
C GLY A 82 -3.74 -7.08 -12.92
N VAL A 83 -2.61 -6.60 -12.40
CA VAL A 83 -1.38 -7.38 -12.27
C VAL A 83 -1.14 -7.66 -10.78
N PRO A 84 -1.08 -8.94 -10.35
CA PRO A 84 -0.79 -9.26 -8.97
C PRO A 84 0.64 -8.87 -8.60
N ILE A 85 0.89 -8.57 -7.32
CA ILE A 85 2.23 -8.46 -6.75
C ILE A 85 2.37 -9.60 -5.77
N ILE A 86 3.41 -10.41 -5.92
CA ILE A 86 3.61 -11.63 -5.14
C ILE A 86 4.71 -11.40 -4.12
N TYR A 87 4.45 -11.83 -2.89
CA TYR A 87 5.40 -11.79 -1.78
C TYR A 87 5.51 -13.18 -1.16
N ASP A 88 6.75 -13.63 -1.00
CA ASP A 88 7.10 -14.75 -0.15
C ASP A 88 7.23 -14.28 1.30
N TYR A 89 6.68 -15.03 2.24
CA TYR A 89 6.82 -14.79 3.68
C TYR A 89 7.52 -15.96 4.36
N GLN A 90 8.73 -15.73 4.87
CA GLN A 90 9.53 -16.73 5.59
C GLN A 90 10.20 -16.08 6.80
N ASP A 91 10.15 -16.76 7.96
CA ASP A 91 10.81 -16.33 9.21
C ASP A 91 10.56 -14.86 9.61
N GLY A 92 9.33 -14.37 9.40
CA GLY A 92 8.97 -12.98 9.73
C GLY A 92 9.38 -11.95 8.69
N LYS A 93 9.93 -12.37 7.55
CA LYS A 93 10.41 -11.49 6.49
C LYS A 93 9.62 -11.68 5.21
N PHE A 94 9.24 -10.56 4.60
CA PHE A 94 8.67 -10.52 3.26
C PHE A 94 9.76 -10.36 2.20
N THR A 95 9.66 -11.11 1.12
CA THR A 95 10.52 -10.97 -0.07
C THR A 95 9.62 -10.85 -1.29
N LYS A 96 9.75 -9.76 -2.05
CA LYS A 96 8.98 -9.56 -3.28
C LYS A 96 9.51 -10.48 -4.37
N GLU A 97 8.63 -11.26 -4.99
CA GLU A 97 8.98 -12.06 -6.16
C GLU A 97 9.04 -11.18 -7.41
N ALA A 98 10.04 -11.42 -8.25
CA ALA A 98 10.08 -10.85 -9.59
C ALA A 98 9.08 -11.62 -10.48
N ILE A 99 7.99 -10.97 -10.87
CA ILE A 99 7.06 -11.55 -11.84
C ILE A 99 7.64 -11.31 -13.22
N ASP A 100 8.11 -12.39 -13.85
CA ASP A 100 8.41 -12.36 -15.27
C ASP A 100 7.08 -12.38 -16.06
N LEU A 101 6.80 -11.27 -16.74
CA LEU A 101 5.62 -11.11 -17.59
C LEU A 101 5.94 -11.37 -19.07
N SER A 102 7.12 -11.93 -19.38
CA SER A 102 7.55 -12.26 -20.76
C SER A 102 6.72 -13.36 -21.41
#